data_AF-A0A9P6G6G0-F1
#
_entry.id   AF-A0A9P6G6G0-F1
#
_cell.length_a   1.000
_cell.length_b   1.000
_cell.length_c   1.000
_cell.angle_alpha   90.00
_cell.angle_beta   90.00
_cell.angle_gamma   90.00
#
_symmetry.space_group_name_H-M   'P 1'
#
loop_
_entity.id
_entity.type
_entity.pdbx_description
1 polymer ?
#
loop_
_entity_poly.entity_id
_entity_poly.type
_entity_poly.pdbx_seq_one_letter_code
_entity_poly.pdbx_strand_id
1 'polypeptide(L)' 'MNKGNFSGYAQAMYTQVFYQNGDGNYEAAQGLANERLGLPKEDLDAVTKWAVKKKLNDGFVHEGQ' A
#
# COMPACT_ATOMS: atom_id res chain seq x y z
N MET A 1 -36.40 15.07 -6.39
CA MET A 1 -35.22 15.09 -5.50
C MET A 1 -33.97 14.97 -6.36
N ASN A 2 -33.13 16.02 -6.41
CA ASN A 2 -31.83 15.93 -7.08
C ASN A 2 -30.84 15.26 -6.12
N LYS A 3 -30.27 14.11 -6.50
CA LYS A 3 -29.18 13.48 -5.74
C LYS A 3 -27.90 14.28 -5.99
N GLY A 4 -27.26 14.76 -4.92
CA GLY A 4 -25.95 15.39 -5.01
C GLY A 4 -24.86 14.38 -5.41
N ASN A 5 -23.81 14.85 -6.08
CA ASN A 5 -22.63 14.05 -6.39
C ASN A 5 -21.61 14.14 -5.24
N PHE A 6 -21.36 13.02 -4.57
CA PHE A 6 -20.45 12.92 -3.42
C PHE A 6 -19.04 12.43 -3.80
N SER A 7 -18.69 12.35 -5.09
CA SER A 7 -17.37 11.85 -5.53
C SER A 7 -16.21 12.67 -4.97
N GLY A 8 -16.38 14.00 -4.86
CA GLY A 8 -15.34 14.88 -4.30
C GLY A 8 -15.06 14.61 -2.82
N TYR A 9 -16.08 14.22 -2.05
CA TYR A 9 -15.89 13.87 -0.64
C TYR A 9 -15.08 12.57 -0.50
N ALA A 10 -15.40 11.55 -1.31
CA ALA A 10 -14.64 10.30 -1.33
C ALA A 10 -13.17 10.52 -1.73
N GLN A 11 -12.92 11.39 -2.72
CA GLN A 11 -11.57 11.76 -3.12
C GLN A 11 -10.82 12.47 -1.99
N ALA A 12 -11.44 13.44 -1.31
CA ALA A 12 -10.83 14.15 -0.20
C ALA A 12 -10.42 13.22 0.95
N MET A 13 -11.29 12.26 1.30
CA MET A 13 -10.98 11.25 2.32
C MET A 13 -9.82 10.34 1.91
N TYR A 14 -9.77 9.92 0.64
CA TYR A 14 -8.68 9.09 0.13
C TYR A 14 -7.33 9.83 0.17
N THR A 15 -7.32 11.12 -0.19
CA THR A 15 -6.08 11.91 -0.23
C THR A 15 -5.47 12.18 1.14
N GLN A 16 -6.26 12.16 2.20
CA GLN A 16 -5.80 12.51 3.55
C GLN A 16 -4.65 11.61 4.04
N VAL A 17 -4.70 10.31 3.73
CA VAL A 17 -3.66 9.34 4.10
C VAL A 17 -2.32 9.65 3.42
N PHE A 18 -2.34 10.28 2.24
CA PHE A 18 -1.14 10.61 1.47
C PHE A 18 -0.68 12.06 1.67
N TYR A 19 -1.29 12.80 2.59
CA TYR A 19 -0.89 14.16 2.88
C TYR A 19 0.50 14.19 3.54
N GLN A 20 1.27 15.25 3.30
CA GLN A 20 2.69 15.33 3.66
C GLN A 20 2.96 15.40 5.16
N ASN A 21 1.93 15.49 5.99
CA ASN A 21 2.05 15.53 7.45
C ASN A 21 2.39 14.16 8.07
N GLY A 22 2.37 13.08 7.29
CA GLY A 22 2.78 11.75 7.73
C GLY A 22 1.69 10.98 8.49
N ASP A 23 0.45 11.46 8.54
CA ASP A 23 -0.66 10.78 9.23
C ASP A 23 -0.93 9.37 8.70
N GLY A 24 -0.64 9.12 7.42
CA GLY A 24 -0.74 7.79 6.82
C GLY A 24 0.39 6.83 7.16
N ASN A 25 1.48 7.30 7.77
CA ASN A 25 2.61 6.47 8.17
C ASN A 25 2.36 5.87 9.56
N TYR A 26 1.54 4.82 9.60
CA TYR A 26 1.16 4.14 10.84
C TYR A 26 2.37 3.56 11.59
N GLU A 27 3.34 2.97 10.88
CA GLU A 27 4.54 2.39 11.48
C GLU A 27 5.36 3.44 12.25
N ALA A 28 5.51 4.65 11.71
CA ALA A 28 6.27 5.72 12.39
C ALA A 28 5.60 6.20 13.68
N ALA A 29 4.26 6.17 13.76
CA ALA A 29 3.52 6.68 14.91
C ALA A 29 3.22 5.61 15.97
N GLN A 30 2.89 4.39 15.55
CA GLN A 30 2.37 3.32 16.43
C GLN A 30 3.26 2.07 16.46
N GLY A 31 4.20 1.94 15.51
CA GLY A 31 4.97 0.72 15.31
C GLY A 31 4.16 -0.42 14.70
N LEU A 32 4.84 -1.52 14.41
CA LEU A 32 4.23 -2.75 13.89
C LEU A 32 4.34 -3.88 14.92
N ALA A 33 3.36 -4.79 14.90
CA ALA A 33 3.31 -5.91 15.84
C ALA A 33 4.18 -7.11 15.41
N ASN A 34 4.99 -7.00 14.35
CA ASN A 34 5.72 -8.12 13.75
C ASN A 34 6.55 -8.89 14.79
N GLU A 35 7.32 -8.20 15.63
CA GLU A 35 8.14 -8.84 16.67
C GLU A 35 7.30 -9.62 17.69
N ARG A 36 6.16 -9.05 18.11
CA ARG A 36 5.23 -9.69 19.07
C ARG A 36 4.57 -10.93 18.48
N LEU A 37 4.38 -10.94 17.17
CA LEU A 37 3.76 -12.04 16.43
C LEU A 37 4.78 -13.02 15.83
N GLY A 38 6.09 -12.76 16.00
CA GLY A 38 7.15 -13.54 15.36
C GLY A 38 7.15 -13.47 13.83
N LEU A 39 6.56 -12.41 13.25
CA LEU A 39 6.52 -12.20 11.81
C LEU A 39 7.85 -11.61 11.31
N PRO A 40 8.33 -12.02 10.13
CA PRO A 40 9.51 -11.42 9.53
C PRO A 40 9.27 -9.94 9.20
N LYS A 41 10.36 -9.17 9.12
CA LYS A 41 10.31 -7.82 8.55
C LYS A 41 10.32 -7.93 7.02
N GLU A 42 9.31 -7.37 6.39
CA GLU A 42 9.20 -7.36 4.93
C GLU A 42 9.92 -6.15 4.33
N ASP A 43 10.62 -6.37 3.22
CA ASP A 43 11.19 -5.32 2.38
C ASP A 43 10.37 -5.23 1.09
N LEU A 44 9.33 -4.38 1.13
CA LEU A 44 8.41 -4.19 0.00
C LEU A 44 9.13 -3.63 -1.24
N ASP A 45 10.20 -2.87 -1.06
CA ASP A 45 10.99 -2.34 -2.17
C ASP A 45 11.76 -3.46 -2.87
N ALA A 46 12.37 -4.38 -2.11
CA ALA A 46 13.05 -5.54 -2.67
C ALA A 46 12.08 -6.44 -3.44
N VAL A 47 10.91 -6.72 -2.86
CA VAL A 47 9.87 -7.54 -3.52
C VAL A 47 9.35 -6.86 -4.78
N THR A 48 9.10 -5.55 -4.74
CA THR A 48 8.64 -4.77 -5.89
C THR A 48 9.69 -4.77 -7.01
N LYS A 49 10.96 -4.54 -6.69
CA LYS A 49 12.08 -4.61 -7.66
C LYS A 49 12.18 -5.99 -8.27
N TRP A 50 12.08 -7.05 -7.46
CA TRP A 50 12.07 -8.42 -7.96
C TRP A 50 10.89 -8.67 -8.89
N ALA A 51 9.68 -8.26 -8.51
CA ALA A 51 8.46 -8.47 -9.31
C ALA A 51 8.53 -7.73 -10.65
N VAL A 52 8.99 -6.48 -10.65
CA VAL A 52 9.20 -5.69 -11.87
C VAL A 52 10.26 -6.33 -12.76
N LYS A 53 11.38 -6.78 -12.19
CA LYS A 53 12.45 -7.46 -12.93
C LYS A 53 11.98 -8.78 -13.53
N LYS A 54 11.25 -9.60 -12.75
CA LYS A 54 10.63 -10.84 -13.24
C LYS A 54 9.65 -10.55 -14.37
N LYS A 55 8.78 -9.54 -14.21
CA LYS A 55 7.83 -9.11 -15.24
C LYS A 55 8.51 -8.65 -16.53
N LEU A 56 9.62 -7.92 -16.44
CA LEU A 56 10.38 -7.45 -17.61
C LEU A 56 11.07 -8.59 -18.35
N ASN A 57 11.51 -9.63 -17.64
CA ASN A 57 12.26 -10.75 -18.21
C ASN A 57 11.36 -11.86 -18.78
N ASP A 58 10.29 -12.22 -18.08
CA ASP A 58 9.56 -13.47 -18.33
C ASP A 58 8.19 -13.26 -19.02
N GLY A 59 7.73 -12.01 -19.16
CA GLY A 59 6.32 -11.74 -19.48
C GLY A 59 5.39 -12.21 -18.35
N PHE A 60 4.08 -11.98 -18.44
CA PHE A 60 3.16 -12.37 -17.37
C PHE A 60 3.08 -13.90 -17.21
N VAL A 61 3.88 -14.47 -16.30
CA VAL A 61 3.72 -15.86 -15.84
C VAL A 61 3.13 -15.82 -14.44
N HIS A 62 1.81 -16.04 -14.37
CA HIS A 62 1.11 -16.32 -13.12
C HIS A 62 1.41 -17.77 -12.74
N GLU A 63 2.36 -18.00 -11.83
CA GLU A 63 2.48 -19.30 -11.16
C GLU A 63 1.47 -19.28 -10.02
N GLY A 64 0.30 -19.89 -10.25
CA GLY A 64 -0.65 -20.21 -9.20
C GLY A 64 0.01 -21.16 -8.21
N GLN A 65 -0.03 -20.80 -6.93
CA GLN A 65 0.23 -21.73 -5.82
C GLN A 65 -0.94 -22.69 -5.64
#